data_AF-A0AAN8IYX4-F1
#
_entry.id   AF-A0AAN8IYX4-F1
#
_cell.length_a   1.000
_cell.length_b   1.000
_cell.length_c   1.000
_cell.angle_alpha   90.00
_cell.angle_beta   90.00
_cell.angle_gamma   90.00
#
_symmetry.space_group_name_H-M   'P 1'
#
loop_
_entity.id
_entity.type
_entity.pdbx_description
1 polymer ?
#
loop_
_entity_poly.entity_id
_entity_poly.type
_entity_poly.pdbx_seq_one_letter_code
_entity_poly.pdbx_strand_id
1 'polypeptide(L)'
;AGLPHFDAEFNLNETNKDSIARIVEEESPKYPPGSKTEYHPITFGWLIDQVFCRIDKKGRTIAEFFREEVQEKYDVEMYIGCTEEQENRVAKFPPVKKGMALREYIHDRKIFAIGSHLSKRPTFSMSRMQAGNEVGNFDELL
;
A
#
# COMPACT_ATOMS: atom_id res chain seq x y z
N ALA A 1 13.73 -9.98 3.66
CA ALA A 1 13.50 -10.35 2.24
C ALA A 1 14.41 -9.61 1.26
N GLY A 2 14.80 -8.35 1.51
CA GLY A 2 15.62 -7.61 0.53
C GLY A 2 14.84 -7.07 -0.67
N LEU A 3 13.51 -6.98 -0.54
CA LEU A 3 12.57 -6.61 -1.60
C LEU A 3 11.82 -5.29 -1.29
N PRO A 4 12.50 -4.13 -1.20
CA PRO A 4 11.85 -2.87 -0.82
C PRO A 4 10.87 -2.36 -1.90
N HIS A 5 11.06 -2.78 -3.15
CA HIS A 5 10.18 -2.53 -4.29
C HIS A 5 10.24 -3.74 -5.24
N PHE A 6 9.23 -3.88 -6.09
CA PHE A 6 9.24 -4.82 -7.21
C PHE A 6 9.70 -4.08 -8.48
N ASP A 7 10.33 -4.80 -9.41
CA ASP A 7 10.64 -4.26 -10.74
C ASP A 7 9.48 -4.42 -11.72
N ALA A 8 8.56 -5.35 -11.43
CA ALA A 8 7.37 -5.57 -12.23
C ALA A 8 6.46 -4.33 -12.20
N GLU A 9 5.98 -3.92 -13.38
CA GLU A 9 4.89 -2.96 -13.49
C GLU A 9 3.57 -3.69 -13.18
N PHE A 10 2.82 -3.20 -12.20
CA PHE A 10 1.52 -3.74 -11.85
C PHE A 10 0.47 -2.65 -11.74
N ASN A 11 -0.75 -2.97 -12.17
CA ASN A 11 -1.92 -2.13 -11.98
C ASN A 11 -2.67 -2.60 -10.73
N LEU A 12 -2.87 -1.70 -9.77
CA LEU A 12 -3.60 -2.01 -8.54
C LEU A 12 -5.02 -2.53 -8.81
N ASN A 13 -5.66 -2.12 -9.91
CA ASN A 13 -7.03 -2.56 -10.23
C ASN A 13 -7.10 -4.01 -10.74
N GLU A 14 -5.98 -4.57 -11.20
CA GLU A 14 -5.89 -5.93 -11.76
C GLU A 14 -5.08 -6.87 -10.85
N THR A 15 -4.62 -6.33 -9.72
CA THR A 15 -3.81 -7.08 -8.79
C THR A 15 -4.75 -7.97 -7.97
N ASN A 16 -4.41 -9.25 -7.86
CA ASN A 16 -5.12 -10.26 -7.08
C ASN A 16 -4.09 -11.14 -6.38
N LYS A 17 -4.54 -11.97 -5.45
CA LYS A 17 -3.67 -12.86 -4.70
C LYS A 17 -2.70 -13.68 -5.58
N ASP A 18 -3.16 -14.21 -6.70
CA ASP A 18 -2.33 -15.05 -7.59
C ASP A 18 -1.31 -14.23 -8.39
N SER A 19 -1.67 -13.02 -8.82
CA SER A 19 -0.74 -12.15 -9.52
C SER A 19 0.34 -11.60 -8.58
N ILE A 20 -0.02 -11.26 -7.34
CA ILE A 20 0.96 -10.91 -6.29
C ILE A 20 1.90 -12.08 -6.02
N ALA A 21 1.37 -13.30 -5.91
CA ALA A 21 2.19 -14.50 -5.69
C ALA A 21 3.28 -14.64 -6.76
N ARG A 22 2.91 -14.49 -8.04
CA ARG A 22 3.86 -14.58 -9.16
C ARG A 22 4.90 -13.47 -9.13
N ILE A 23 4.48 -12.23 -8.87
CA ILE A 23 5.40 -11.08 -8.76
C ILE A 23 6.43 -11.34 -7.66
N VAL A 24 5.99 -11.83 -6.50
CA VAL A 24 6.89 -12.14 -5.38
C VAL A 24 7.84 -13.29 -5.71
N GLU A 25 7.38 -14.32 -6.41
CA GLU A 25 8.18 -15.50 -6.79
C GLU A 25 9.23 -15.20 -7.86
N GLU A 26 8.93 -14.29 -8.79
CA GLU A 26 9.86 -13.89 -9.86
C GLU A 26 10.90 -12.85 -9.39
N GLU A 27 10.62 -12.14 -8.30
CA GLU A 27 11.47 -11.05 -7.84
C GLU A 27 12.73 -11.54 -7.12
N SER A 28 13.89 -11.04 -7.58
CA SER A 28 15.17 -11.29 -6.92
C SER A 28 15.50 -10.25 -5.84
N PRO A 29 16.02 -10.65 -4.67
CA PRO A 29 16.45 -9.73 -3.63
C PRO A 29 17.43 -8.66 -4.15
N LYS A 30 17.13 -7.38 -3.90
CA LYS A 30 17.98 -6.24 -4.32
C LYS A 30 19.31 -6.19 -3.56
N TYR A 31 19.35 -6.80 -2.39
CA TYR A 31 20.54 -6.96 -1.57
C TYR A 31 20.45 -8.27 -0.79
N PRO A 32 21.59 -8.83 -0.35
CA PRO A 32 21.60 -10.08 0.39
C PRO A 32 20.68 -10.04 1.61
N PRO A 33 19.79 -11.03 1.81
CA PRO A 33 18.95 -11.09 3.00
C PRO A 33 19.79 -11.01 4.30
N GLY A 34 19.38 -10.13 5.22
CA GLY A 34 20.09 -9.91 6.48
C GLY A 34 21.25 -8.92 6.41
N SER A 35 21.66 -8.45 5.23
CA SER A 35 22.74 -7.47 5.11
C SER A 35 22.31 -6.03 5.43
N LYS A 36 21.04 -5.70 5.17
CA LYS A 36 20.48 -4.35 5.34
C LYS A 36 18.99 -4.43 5.66
N THR A 37 18.52 -3.51 6.50
CA THR A 37 17.10 -3.24 6.72
C THR A 37 16.73 -1.99 5.94
N GLU A 38 15.73 -2.12 5.08
CA GLU A 38 15.09 -1.00 4.40
C GLU A 38 13.60 -1.04 4.72
N TYR A 39 12.92 0.10 4.54
CA TYR A 39 11.49 0.16 4.73
C TYR A 39 10.75 -0.36 3.50
N HIS A 40 9.77 -1.23 3.71
CA HIS A 40 9.00 -1.93 2.68
C HIS A 40 7.55 -1.40 2.69
N PRO A 41 7.29 -0.23 2.12
CA PRO A 41 6.00 0.46 2.29
C PRO A 41 4.81 -0.29 1.70
N ILE A 42 5.05 -1.08 0.64
CA ILE A 42 4.01 -1.81 -0.10
C ILE A 42 4.31 -3.31 -0.04
N THR A 43 5.55 -3.68 -0.37
CA THR A 43 5.96 -5.08 -0.51
C THR A 43 5.85 -5.88 0.79
N PHE A 44 5.89 -5.24 1.96
CA PHE A 44 5.72 -5.91 3.25
C PHE A 44 4.35 -6.55 3.40
N GLY A 45 3.27 -5.80 3.09
CA GLY A 45 1.90 -6.30 3.22
C GLY A 45 1.68 -7.53 2.34
N TRP A 46 2.10 -7.43 1.08
CA TRP A 46 2.00 -8.51 0.11
C TRP A 46 2.84 -9.73 0.48
N LEU A 47 4.07 -9.54 0.95
CA LEU A 47 4.92 -10.66 1.38
C LEU A 47 4.30 -11.42 2.55
N ILE A 48 3.76 -10.71 3.54
CA ILE A 48 3.12 -11.36 4.69
C ILE A 48 1.83 -12.04 4.27
N ASP A 49 1.02 -11.40 3.42
CA ASP A 49 -0.22 -12.00 2.93
C ASP A 49 0.04 -13.33 2.18
N GLN A 50 1.05 -13.34 1.31
CA GLN A 50 1.44 -14.56 0.58
C GLN A 50 1.91 -15.69 1.50
N VAL A 51 2.60 -15.36 2.59
CA VAL A 51 2.98 -16.34 3.62
C VAL A 51 1.75 -16.82 4.38
N PHE A 52 0.86 -15.91 4.77
CA PHE A 52 -0.35 -16.21 5.51
C PHE A 52 -1.29 -17.13 4.74
N CYS A 53 -1.54 -16.82 3.46
CA CYS A 53 -2.33 -17.62 2.53
C CYS A 53 -1.85 -19.07 2.40
N ARG A 54 -0.55 -19.34 2.59
CA ARG A 54 0.03 -20.69 2.52
C ARG A 54 -0.04 -21.43 3.86
N ILE A 55 -0.17 -20.71 4.97
CA ILE A 55 -0.26 -21.27 6.33
C ILE A 55 -1.72 -21.53 6.72
N ASP A 56 -2.64 -20.66 6.31
CA ASP A 56 -4.06 -20.81 6.62
C ASP A 56 -4.65 -22.04 5.92
N LYS A 57 -5.38 -22.87 6.68
CA LYS A 57 -5.94 -24.11 6.16
C LYS A 57 -7.00 -23.90 5.09
N LYS A 58 -7.68 -22.76 5.10
CA LYS A 58 -8.67 -22.39 4.09
C LYS A 58 -8.03 -21.61 2.92
N GLY A 59 -6.75 -21.28 3.03
CA GLY A 59 -6.06 -20.44 2.05
C GLY A 59 -6.62 -19.03 1.98
N ARG A 60 -7.19 -18.49 3.08
CA ARG A 60 -7.72 -17.13 3.13
C ARG A 60 -6.60 -16.11 3.08
N THR A 61 -6.94 -14.90 2.60
CA THR A 61 -6.07 -13.74 2.76
C THR A 61 -6.08 -13.20 4.18
N ILE A 62 -5.15 -12.30 4.49
CA ILE A 62 -5.11 -11.61 5.79
C ILE A 62 -6.37 -10.76 5.98
N ALA A 63 -6.86 -10.08 4.94
CA ALA A 63 -8.07 -9.28 5.06
C ALA A 63 -9.29 -10.16 5.36
N GLU A 64 -9.45 -11.27 4.64
CA GLU A 64 -10.53 -12.23 4.86
C GLU A 64 -10.48 -12.82 6.27
N PHE A 65 -9.30 -13.25 6.72
CA PHE A 65 -9.12 -13.77 8.07
C PHE A 65 -9.44 -12.72 9.14
N PHE A 66 -8.96 -11.48 8.96
CA PHE A 66 -9.18 -10.41 9.91
C PHE A 66 -10.68 -10.10 10.03
N ARG A 67 -11.40 -10.06 8.92
CA ARG A 67 -12.85 -9.85 8.89
C ARG A 67 -13.60 -10.93 9.68
N GLU A 68 -13.37 -12.20 9.36
CA GLU A 68 -14.09 -13.33 9.96
C GLU A 68 -13.73 -13.56 11.45
N GLU A 69 -12.44 -13.50 11.79
CA GLU A 69 -11.96 -13.99 13.10
C GLU A 69 -11.77 -12.88 14.13
N VAL A 70 -11.65 -11.62 13.68
CA VAL A 70 -11.41 -10.46 14.54
C VAL A 70 -12.56 -9.47 14.45
N GLN A 71 -12.85 -8.96 13.27
CA GLN A 71 -13.79 -7.87 13.09
C GLN A 71 -15.22 -8.29 13.49
N GLU A 72 -15.73 -9.37 12.91
CA GLU A 72 -17.07 -9.90 13.19
C GLU A 72 -17.18 -10.45 14.62
N LYS A 73 -16.10 -11.02 15.14
CA LYS A 73 -16.09 -11.66 16.46
C LYS A 73 -16.05 -10.68 17.62
N TYR A 74 -15.36 -9.56 17.45
CA TYR A 74 -15.14 -8.56 18.51
C TYR A 74 -15.83 -7.22 18.24
N ASP A 75 -16.65 -7.13 17.19
CA ASP A 75 -17.39 -5.91 16.80
C ASP A 75 -16.46 -4.68 16.67
N VAL A 76 -15.36 -4.87 15.93
CA VAL A 76 -14.34 -3.83 15.73
C VAL A 76 -14.62 -3.05 14.45
N GLU A 77 -14.71 -1.72 14.54
CA GLU A 77 -14.80 -0.83 13.37
C GLU A 77 -13.43 -0.59 12.72
N MET A 78 -12.80 -1.64 12.24
CA MET A 78 -11.53 -1.59 11.49
C MET A 78 -11.65 -2.43 10.24
N TYR A 79 -11.11 -1.94 9.13
CA TYR A 79 -11.24 -2.57 7.82
C TYR A 79 -9.88 -2.64 7.12
N ILE A 80 -9.60 -3.79 6.51
CA ILE A 80 -8.48 -4.01 5.61
C ILE A 80 -9.14 -4.28 4.25
N GLY A 81 -8.99 -3.33 3.32
CA GLY A 81 -9.92 -3.20 2.19
C GLY A 81 -11.09 -2.29 2.55
N CYS A 82 -11.65 -1.58 1.56
CA CYS A 82 -12.78 -0.69 1.75
C CYS A 82 -13.92 -1.17 0.85
N THR A 83 -15.08 -1.45 1.46
CA THR A 83 -16.30 -1.75 0.73
C THR A 83 -17.02 -0.45 0.34
N GLU A 84 -17.94 -0.53 -0.64
CA GLU A 84 -18.75 0.63 -1.08
C GLU A 84 -19.52 1.28 0.09
N GLU A 85 -19.96 0.48 1.06
CA GLU A 85 -20.68 0.98 2.24
C GLU A 85 -19.82 1.90 3.11
N GLN A 86 -18.54 1.59 3.24
CA GLN A 86 -17.58 2.32 4.06
C GLN A 86 -17.02 3.56 3.36
N GLU A 87 -17.10 3.63 2.03
CA GLU A 87 -16.55 4.73 1.25
C GLU A 87 -17.09 6.09 1.70
N ASN A 88 -18.37 6.14 2.10
CA ASN A 88 -19.01 7.35 2.63
C ASN A 88 -18.43 7.84 3.97
N ARG A 89 -17.77 6.95 4.73
CA ARG A 89 -17.11 7.26 6.01
C ARG A 89 -15.66 7.69 5.84
N VAL A 90 -15.08 7.55 4.64
CA VAL A 90 -13.68 7.88 4.37
C VAL A 90 -13.51 9.41 4.33
N ALA A 91 -12.65 9.91 5.22
CA ALA A 91 -12.28 11.32 5.22
C ALA A 91 -11.51 11.67 3.93
N LYS A 92 -11.98 12.68 3.21
CA LYS A 92 -11.32 13.16 1.98
C LYS A 92 -10.05 13.92 2.34
N PHE A 93 -8.92 13.52 1.78
CA PHE A 93 -7.68 14.26 1.91
C PHE A 93 -7.79 15.58 1.12
N PRO A 94 -7.76 16.77 1.77
CA PRO A 94 -7.89 18.02 1.05
C PRO A 94 -6.64 18.26 0.19
N PRO A 95 -6.79 18.77 -1.05
CA PRO A 95 -5.63 19.12 -1.85
C PRO A 95 -4.84 20.22 -1.12
N VAL A 96 -3.51 20.09 -1.13
CA VAL A 96 -2.62 21.10 -0.54
C VAL A 96 -2.85 22.43 -1.25
N LYS A 97 -3.38 23.42 -0.53
CA LYS A 97 -3.61 24.76 -1.09
C LYS A 97 -2.27 25.43 -1.35
N LYS A 98 -2.10 26.06 -2.52
CA LYS A 98 -0.86 26.77 -2.89
C LYS A 98 -0.38 27.77 -1.84
N GLY A 99 -1.31 28.47 -1.18
CA GLY A 99 -0.98 29.41 -0.09
C GLY A 99 -0.47 28.74 1.19
N MET A 100 -0.90 27.51 1.47
CA MET A 100 -0.42 26.71 2.60
C MET A 100 1.00 26.21 2.33
N ALA A 101 1.26 25.72 1.12
CA ALA A 101 2.59 25.34 0.66
C ALA A 101 3.57 26.53 0.68
N LEU A 102 3.13 27.72 0.26
CA LEU A 102 3.95 28.94 0.33
C LEU A 102 4.22 29.38 1.79
N ARG A 103 3.22 29.26 2.68
CA ARG A 103 3.38 29.57 4.10
C ARG A 103 4.38 28.62 4.76
N GLU A 104 4.28 27.33 4.51
CA GLU A 104 5.21 26.32 5.02
C GLU A 104 6.62 26.53 4.44
N TYR A 105 6.72 26.89 3.16
CA TYR A 105 7.97 27.27 2.51
C TYR A 105 8.66 28.47 3.19
N ILE A 106 7.89 29.49 3.60
CA ILE A 106 8.44 30.65 4.31
C ILE A 106 8.87 30.29 5.74
N HIS A 107 8.14 29.38 6.40
CA HIS A 107 8.38 29.04 7.81
C HIS A 107 9.55 28.06 8.02
N ASP A 108 9.82 27.15 7.09
CA ASP A 108 10.91 26.19 7.23
C ASP A 108 11.69 25.97 5.92
N ARG A 109 12.83 26.66 5.81
CA ARG A 109 13.77 26.50 4.68
C ARG A 109 14.31 25.06 4.56
N LYS A 110 14.24 24.23 5.61
CA LYS A 110 14.69 22.82 5.54
C LYS A 110 13.74 21.93 4.73
N ILE A 111 12.47 22.31 4.58
CA ILE A 111 11.51 21.63 3.70
C ILE A 111 12.02 21.64 2.25
N PHE A 112 12.73 22.70 1.82
CA PHE A 112 13.37 22.75 0.50
C PHE A 112 14.49 21.70 0.35
N ALA A 113 15.31 21.50 1.39
CA ALA A 113 16.38 20.51 1.37
C ALA A 113 15.84 19.07 1.28
N ILE A 114 14.72 18.79 1.95
CA ILE A 114 14.04 17.48 1.90
C ILE A 114 13.30 17.31 0.57
N GLY A 115 12.54 18.32 0.13
CA GLY A 115 11.77 18.29 -1.11
C GLY A 115 12.63 18.18 -2.37
N SER A 116 13.78 18.86 -2.40
CA SER A 116 14.74 18.75 -3.51
C SER A 116 15.50 17.41 -3.55
N HIS A 117 15.51 16.67 -2.44
CA HIS A 117 16.07 15.31 -2.37
C HIS A 117 15.02 14.24 -2.68
N LEU A 118 13.76 14.44 -2.27
CA LEU A 118 12.64 13.53 -2.59
C LEU A 118 12.17 13.65 -4.04
N SER A 119 12.18 14.85 -4.65
CA SER A 119 11.69 15.03 -6.03
C SER A 119 12.60 14.43 -7.11
N LYS A 120 13.81 14.00 -6.75
CA LYS A 120 14.75 13.34 -7.68
C LYS A 120 14.50 11.84 -7.82
N ARG A 121 13.62 11.27 -7.00
CA ARG A 121 13.11 9.91 -7.17
C ARG A 121 11.70 10.02 -7.70
N PRO A 122 11.28 9.20 -8.68
CA PRO A 122 9.89 9.21 -9.13
C PRO A 122 9.01 8.94 -7.92
N THR A 123 8.29 9.98 -7.47
CA THR A 123 7.27 9.86 -6.44
C THR A 123 6.14 9.05 -7.04
N PHE A 124 6.04 7.78 -6.67
CA PHE A 124 4.80 7.00 -6.75
C PHE A 124 3.76 7.71 -5.90
N SER A 125 3.02 8.64 -6.51
CA SER A 125 1.93 9.37 -5.87
C SER A 125 0.63 8.62 -6.15
N MET A 126 0.11 7.94 -5.12
CA MET A 126 -1.20 7.28 -5.10
C MET A 126 -2.34 8.20 -5.54
N SER A 127 -2.18 9.52 -5.42
CA SER A 127 -3.19 10.51 -5.80
C SER A 127 -3.43 10.61 -7.32
N ARG A 128 -2.54 10.07 -8.17
CA ARG A 128 -2.76 10.05 -9.63
C ARG A 128 -3.57 8.84 -10.11
N MET A 129 -3.70 7.79 -9.29
CA MET A 129 -4.51 6.60 -9.65
C MET A 129 -6.01 6.86 -9.50
N GLN A 130 -6.42 7.78 -8.62
CA GLN A 130 -7.83 8.08 -8.36
C GLN A 130 -8.50 9.00 -9.42
N ALA A 131 -7.74 9.54 -10.37
CA ALA A 131 -8.25 10.54 -11.33
C ALA A 131 -8.75 9.95 -12.66
N GLY A 132 -8.78 8.62 -12.81
CA GLY A 132 -9.20 7.96 -14.05
C GLY A 132 -9.83 6.60 -13.79
N ASN A 133 -11.15 6.62 -13.56
CA ASN A 133 -12.10 5.53 -13.77
C ASN A 133 -12.00 4.25 -12.90
N GLU A 134 -13.19 3.95 -12.35
CA GLU A 134 -13.71 2.72 -11.75
C GLU A 134 -13.00 2.19 -10.50
N VAL A 135 -13.76 2.20 -9.40
CA VAL A 135 -13.39 1.73 -8.07
C VAL A 135 -13.22 0.21 -8.15
N GLY A 136 -11.97 -0.24 -8.31
CA GLY A 136 -11.61 -1.64 -8.13
C GLY A 136 -11.79 -2.04 -6.67
N ASN A 137 -12.39 -3.21 -6.45
CA ASN A 137 -12.66 -3.74 -5.12
C ASN A 137 -11.33 -4.05 -4.39
N PHE A 138 -11.03 -3.30 -3.33
CA PHE A 138 -9.79 -3.47 -2.54
C PHE A 138 -9.77 -4.75 -1.69
N ASP A 139 -10.89 -5.45 -1.57
CA ASP A 139 -10.99 -6.69 -0.79
C ASP A 139 -10.16 -7.85 -1.38
N GLU A 140 -9.79 -7.78 -2.67
CA GLU A 140 -9.00 -8.83 -3.35
C GLU A 140 -7.48 -8.54 -3.38
N LEU A 141 -7.05 -7.39 -2.85
CA LEU A 141 -5.66 -6.91 -2.94
C LEU A 141 -4.77 -7.26 -1.75
N LEU A 142 -5.39 -7.70 -0.65
CA LEU A 142 -4.71 -8.21 0.54
C LEU A 142 -5.34 -9.53 0.93
#